data_AF-A0A2N5NE72-F1
#
_entry.id   AF-A0A2N5NE72-F1
#
_cell.length_a   1.000
_cell.length_b   1.000
_cell.length_c   1.000
_cell.angle_alpha   90.00
_cell.angle_beta   90.00
_cell.angle_gamma   90.00
#
_symmetry.space_group_name_H-M   'P 1'
#
loop_
_entity.id
_entity.type
_entity.pdbx_description
1 polymer ?
#
loop_
_entity_poly.entity_id
_entity_poly.type
_entity_poly.pdbx_seq_one_letter_code
_entity_poly.pdbx_strand_id
1 'polypeptide(L)'
;MTKMSGNTEQDERGLLPYPVIIAAIKGDPEAMNIVIQHYDSEIAYLSMRTLRDERGNTYYGIDEDIRDRLRSHLIRAVLSFKV
;
A
#
# COMPACT_ATOMS: atom_id res chain seq x y z
N MET A 1 -16.56 19.98 27.24
CA MET A 1 -15.43 19.81 26.30
C MET A 1 -14.41 18.88 26.95
N THR A 2 -14.49 17.60 26.63
CA THR A 2 -13.64 16.56 27.24
C THR A 2 -12.30 16.53 26.51
N LYS A 3 -11.22 16.87 27.22
CA LYS A 3 -9.84 16.81 26.71
C LYS A 3 -9.46 15.36 26.44
N MET A 4 -9.15 15.02 25.19
CA MET A 4 -8.45 13.78 24.86
C MET A 4 -6.95 14.02 25.08
N SER A 5 -6.41 13.42 26.13
CA SER A 5 -4.96 13.40 26.41
C SER A 5 -4.33 12.39 25.47
N GLY A 6 -3.78 12.84 24.35
CA GLY A 6 -2.93 12.01 23.49
C GLY A 6 -1.55 11.87 24.11
N ASN A 7 -1.34 10.82 24.90
CA ASN A 7 0.00 10.44 25.33
C ASN A 7 0.75 9.83 24.14
N THR A 8 1.62 10.62 23.52
CA THR A 8 2.59 10.15 22.52
C THR A 8 3.82 9.58 23.21
N GLU A 9 3.91 8.24 23.31
CA GLU A 9 5.19 7.54 23.53
C GLU A 9 5.48 6.42 22.51
N GLN A 10 4.60 6.21 21.52
CA GLN A 10 4.91 5.44 20.31
C GLN A 10 4.31 6.19 19.12
N ASP A 11 5.15 6.60 18.18
CA ASP A 11 4.68 7.21 16.92
C ASP A 11 4.16 6.09 16.00
N GLU A 12 3.05 5.47 16.39
CA GLU A 12 2.31 4.51 15.55
C GLU A 12 1.60 5.22 14.38
N ARG A 13 1.81 6.54 14.21
CA ARG A 13 1.20 7.34 13.16
C ARG A 13 1.70 6.84 11.81
N GLY A 14 0.79 6.28 11.04
CA GLY A 14 1.09 5.73 9.73
C GLY A 14 1.46 4.25 9.74
N LEU A 15 1.38 3.53 10.88
CA LEU A 15 1.40 2.07 10.86
C LEU A 15 0.01 1.51 10.57
N LEU A 16 -0.05 0.36 9.89
CA LEU A 16 -1.28 -0.42 9.79
C LEU A 16 -1.64 -0.99 11.16
N PRO A 17 -2.89 -0.82 11.63
CA PRO A 17 -3.31 -1.42 12.89
C PRO A 17 -3.14 -2.94 12.87
N TYR A 18 -2.56 -3.51 13.92
CA TYR A 18 -2.36 -4.95 14.03
C TYR A 18 -3.64 -5.79 13.76
N PRO A 19 -4.83 -5.40 14.24
CA PRO A 19 -6.07 -6.13 13.89
C PRO A 19 -6.36 -6.19 12.39
N VAL A 20 -6.03 -5.12 11.64
CA VAL A 20 -6.18 -5.09 10.17
C VAL A 20 -5.22 -6.08 9.52
N ILE A 21 -3.97 -6.12 10.00
CA ILE A 21 -2.96 -7.07 9.50
C ILE A 21 -3.44 -8.52 9.69
N ILE A 22 -3.92 -8.86 10.89
CA ILE A 22 -4.44 -10.20 11.19
C ILE A 22 -5.67 -10.56 10.36
N ALA A 23 -6.61 -9.62 10.16
CA ALA A 23 -7.77 -9.84 9.32
C ALA A 23 -7.38 -10.06 7.85
N ALA A 24 -6.45 -9.25 7.33
CA ALA A 24 -5.97 -9.36 5.95
C ALA A 24 -5.25 -10.70 5.69
N ILE A 25 -4.44 -11.19 6.64
CA ILE A 25 -3.78 -12.51 6.54
C ILE A 25 -4.81 -13.64 6.48
N LYS A 26 -5.95 -13.50 7.16
CA LYS A 26 -7.07 -14.46 7.13
C LYS A 26 -7.91 -14.38 5.84
N GLY A 27 -7.57 -13.47 4.92
CA GLY A 27 -8.27 -13.31 3.65
C GLY A 27 -9.50 -12.40 3.71
N ASP A 28 -9.64 -11.57 4.74
CA ASP A 28 -10.69 -10.56 4.81
C ASP A 28 -10.51 -9.50 3.68
N PRO A 29 -11.49 -9.35 2.76
CA PRO A 29 -11.35 -8.43 1.63
C PRO A 29 -11.28 -6.95 2.01
N GLU A 30 -12.00 -6.53 3.05
CA GLU A 30 -12.01 -5.13 3.51
C GLU A 30 -10.66 -4.79 4.14
N ALA A 31 -10.15 -5.67 5.00
CA ALA A 31 -8.83 -5.52 5.60
C ALA A 31 -7.72 -5.54 4.54
N MET A 32 -7.81 -6.42 3.54
CA MET A 32 -6.86 -6.45 2.42
C MET A 32 -6.87 -5.13 1.64
N ASN A 33 -8.04 -4.55 1.39
CA ASN A 33 -8.15 -3.26 0.72
C ASN A 33 -7.50 -2.13 1.54
N ILE A 34 -7.67 -2.13 2.87
CA ILE A 34 -6.99 -1.16 3.75
C ILE A 34 -5.45 -1.30 3.63
N VAL A 35 -4.95 -2.53 3.58
CA VAL A 35 -3.50 -2.79 3.40
C VAL A 35 -3.02 -2.25 2.05
N ILE A 36 -3.75 -2.51 0.95
CA ILE A 36 -3.38 -2.01 -0.38
C ILE A 36 -3.38 -0.48 -0.40
N GLN A 37 -4.43 0.16 0.13
CA GLN A 37 -4.55 1.61 0.19
C GLN A 37 -3.41 2.26 0.99
N HIS A 38 -2.98 1.61 2.07
CA HIS A 38 -1.84 2.07 2.86
C HIS A 38 -0.54 2.13 2.03
N TYR A 39 -0.35 1.20 1.11
CA TYR A 39 0.85 1.12 0.25
C TYR A 39 0.67 1.77 -1.13
N ASP A 40 -0.49 2.34 -1.48
CA ASP A 40 -0.75 2.86 -2.83
C ASP A 40 0.26 3.95 -3.26
N SER A 41 0.70 4.82 -2.34
CA SER A 41 1.70 5.86 -2.62
C SER A 41 3.08 5.28 -2.93
N GLU A 42 3.53 4.30 -2.14
CA GLU A 42 4.80 3.61 -2.33
C GLU A 42 4.78 2.78 -3.62
N ILE A 43 3.69 2.07 -3.87
CA ILE A 43 3.47 1.33 -5.13
C ILE A 43 3.54 2.30 -6.31
N ALA A 44 2.85 3.45 -6.25
CA ALA A 44 2.88 4.45 -7.31
C ALA A 44 4.31 4.97 -7.56
N TYR A 45 5.06 5.26 -6.50
CA TYR A 45 6.45 5.70 -6.57
C TYR A 45 7.36 4.65 -7.23
N LEU A 46 7.29 3.39 -6.79
CA LEU A 46 8.09 2.28 -7.33
C LEU A 46 7.73 1.93 -8.78
N SER A 47 6.50 2.26 -9.18
CA SER A 47 5.98 2.05 -10.54
C SER A 47 6.35 3.20 -11.50
N MET A 48 6.96 4.29 -11.03
CA MET A 48 7.34 5.38 -11.92
C MET A 48 8.45 4.95 -12.87
N ARG A 49 8.25 5.25 -14.16
CA ARG A 49 9.21 4.97 -15.23
C ARG A 49 9.22 6.09 -16.26
N THR A 50 10.31 6.11 -17.01
CA THR A 50 10.43 6.87 -18.24
C THR A 50 9.73 6.09 -19.35
N LEU A 51 8.57 6.59 -19.80
CA LEU A 51 7.74 6.00 -20.84
C LEU A 51 7.91 6.77 -22.15
N ARG A 52 7.55 6.12 -23.26
CA ARG A 52 7.62 6.72 -24.59
C ARG A 52 6.25 6.63 -25.25
N ASP A 53 5.74 7.75 -25.72
CA ASP A 53 4.48 7.79 -26.47
C ASP A 53 4.67 7.29 -27.91
N GLU A 54 3.55 7.11 -28.62
CA GLU A 54 3.52 6.68 -30.02
C GLU A 54 4.21 7.68 -30.98
N ARG A 55 4.34 8.94 -30.56
CA ARG A 55 5.00 10.02 -31.31
C ARG A 55 6.50 10.06 -31.03
N GLY A 56 7.00 9.17 -30.17
CA GLY A 56 8.40 9.05 -29.80
C GLY A 56 8.86 10.00 -28.69
N ASN A 57 7.96 10.78 -28.08
CA ASN A 57 8.28 11.65 -26.95
C ASN A 57 8.40 10.84 -25.67
N THR A 58 9.37 11.23 -24.86
CA THR A 58 9.63 10.61 -23.57
C THR A 58 8.96 11.40 -22.46
N TYR A 59 8.23 10.74 -21.57
CA TYR A 59 7.62 11.35 -20.39
C TYR A 59 7.82 10.49 -19.15
N TYR A 60 7.68 11.11 -17.98
CA TYR A 60 7.75 10.42 -16.70
C TYR A 60 6.32 10.09 -16.25
N GLY A 61 6.03 8.80 -16.08
CA GLY A 61 4.68 8.32 -15.79
C GLY A 61 4.69 7.05 -14.97
N ILE A 62 3.51 6.65 -14.50
CA ILE A 62 3.32 5.37 -13.83
C ILE A 62 3.24 4.29 -14.89
N ASP A 63 4.10 3.27 -14.77
CA ASP A 63 3.97 2.02 -15.50
C ASP A 63 2.88 1.17 -14.83
N GLU A 64 1.73 1.09 -15.51
CA GLU A 64 0.53 0.41 -15.02
C GLU A 64 0.74 -1.09 -14.82
N ASP A 65 1.51 -1.73 -15.69
CA ASP A 65 1.82 -3.16 -15.57
C ASP A 65 2.70 -3.42 -14.34
N ILE A 66 3.67 -2.55 -14.06
CA ILE A 66 4.47 -2.64 -12.84
C ILE A 66 3.61 -2.40 -11.60
N ARG A 67 2.73 -1.40 -11.65
CA ARG A 67 1.81 -1.09 -10.53
C ARG A 67 0.93 -2.28 -10.17
N ASP A 68 0.31 -2.89 -11.17
CA ASP A 68 -0.57 -4.04 -10.96
C ASP A 68 0.18 -5.29 -10.50
N ARG A 69 1.41 -5.48 -10.99
CA ARG A 69 2.29 -6.56 -10.51
C ARG A 69 2.71 -6.38 -9.06
N LEU A 70 3.08 -5.15 -8.66
CA LEU A 70 3.42 -4.83 -7.27
C LEU A 70 2.22 -5.04 -6.34
N ARG A 71 1.04 -4.55 -6.73
CA ARG A 71 -0.21 -4.76 -5.97
C ARG A 71 -0.52 -6.25 -5.81
N SER A 72 -0.43 -7.01 -6.91
CA SER A 72 -0.66 -8.47 -6.88
C SER A 72 0.35 -9.21 -6.00
N HIS A 73 1.62 -8.77 -6.02
CA HIS A 73 2.67 -9.34 -5.18
C HIS A 73 2.43 -9.04 -3.70
N LEU A 74 2.02 -7.81 -3.36
CA LEU A 74 1.65 -7.42 -2.01
C LEU A 74 0.52 -8.29 -1.46
N ILE A 75 -0.56 -8.49 -2.22
CA ILE A 75 -1.70 -9.33 -1.81
C ILE A 75 -1.22 -10.75 -1.48
N ARG A 76 -0.43 -11.36 -2.36
CA ARG A 76 0.12 -12.71 -2.16
C ARG A 76 1.02 -12.76 -0.92
N ALA A 77 1.88 -11.76 -0.74
CA ALA A 77 2.78 -11.68 0.40
C ALA A 77 2.00 -11.63 1.71
N VAL A 78 0.96 -10.78 1.79
CA VAL A 78 0.08 -10.65 2.97
C VAL A 78 -0.63 -11.96 3.29
N LEU A 79 -1.22 -12.63 2.30
CA LEU A 79 -1.88 -13.93 2.51
C LEU A 79 -0.93 -15.04 2.98
N SER A 80 0.36 -14.93 2.65
CA SER A 80 1.40 -15.88 3.06
C SER A 80 2.16 -15.46 4.33
N PHE A 81 1.86 -14.28 4.88
CA PHE A 81 2.59 -13.70 5.98
C PHE A 81 2.34 -14.49 7.28
N LYS A 82 3.43 -14.78 8.00
CA LYS A 82 3.39 -15.47 9.29
C LYS A 82 3.71 -14.48 10.40
N VAL A 83 2.86 -14.47 11.41
CA VAL A 83 2.98 -13.65 12.62
C VAL A 83 3.61 -14.47 13.73
#